data_AF-P84778-F1
#
_entry.id   AF-P84778-F1
#
_cell.length_a   1.000
_cell.length_b   1.000
_cell.length_c   1.000
_cell.angle_alpha   90.00
_cell.angle_beta   90.00
_cell.angle_gamma   90.00
#
_symmetry.space_group_name_H-M   'P 1'
#
loop_
_entity.id
_entity.type
_entity.pdbx_description
1 polymer ?
#
loop_
_entity_poly.entity_id
_entity_poly.type
_entity_poly.pdbx_seq_one_letter_code
_entity_poly.pdbx_strand_id
1 'polypeptide(L)' 'EDEECAKTDQICPPNAPNYCCSGSCVPHPRLRIFVCA' A
#
# COMPACT_ATOMS: atom_id res chain seq x y z
N GLU A 1 -8.83 8.85 16.30
CA GLU A 1 -7.91 9.19 15.20
C GLU A 1 -8.27 8.24 14.09
N ASP A 2 -8.92 8.72 13.02
CA ASP A 2 -9.18 7.92 11.83
C ASP A 2 -7.84 7.32 11.41
N GLU A 3 -7.68 6.01 11.53
CA GLU A 3 -6.46 5.31 11.14
C GLU A 3 -6.28 5.56 9.63
N GLU A 4 -5.50 6.61 9.31
CA GLU A 4 -5.24 7.06 7.96
C GLU A 4 -4.50 5.95 7.23
N CYS A 5 -5.29 5.12 6.55
CA CYS A 5 -4.79 4.15 5.61
C CYS A 5 -3.99 4.87 4.51
N ALA A 6 -2.96 4.22 4.02
CA ALA A 6 -2.09 4.76 2.99
C ALA A 6 -2.85 4.89 1.66
N LYS A 7 -2.65 6.04 1.02
CA LYS A 7 -3.23 6.35 -0.30
C LYS A 7 -2.54 5.52 -1.39
N THR A 8 -3.18 5.39 -2.55
CA THR A 8 -2.61 4.80 -3.76
C THR A 8 -1.22 5.37 -4.06
N ASP A 9 -0.31 4.52 -4.56
CA ASP A 9 1.12 4.78 -4.80
C ASP A 9 1.99 5.03 -3.54
N GLN A 10 1.43 5.02 -2.32
CA GLN A 10 2.27 4.98 -1.12
C GLN A 10 2.88 3.60 -0.91
N ILE A 11 4.12 3.58 -0.43
CA ILE A 11 4.84 2.36 -0.06
C ILE A 11 4.07 1.62 1.04
N CYS A 12 3.90 0.32 0.86
CA CYS A 12 3.21 -0.53 1.82
C CYS A 12 4.00 -1.82 2.09
N PRO A 13 3.81 -2.45 3.27
CA PRO A 13 4.37 -3.76 3.56
C PRO A 13 3.58 -4.85 2.80
N PRO A 14 4.24 -5.81 2.13
CA PRO A 14 3.53 -6.87 1.38
C PRO A 14 2.63 -7.76 2.25
N ASN A 15 2.85 -7.80 3.57
CA ASN A 15 2.05 -8.58 4.52
C ASN A 15 0.96 -7.76 5.24
N ALA A 16 0.70 -6.51 4.82
CA ALA A 16 -0.27 -5.63 5.47
C ALA A 16 -1.21 -4.96 4.44
N PRO A 17 -2.13 -5.72 3.79
CA PRO A 17 -3.09 -5.14 2.84
C PRO A 17 -4.01 -4.10 3.50
N ASN A 18 -4.32 -4.26 4.79
CA ASN A 18 -5.12 -3.31 5.58
C ASN A 18 -4.42 -1.97 5.81
N TYR A 19 -3.11 -1.87 5.53
CA TYR A 19 -2.40 -0.60 5.56
C TYR A 19 -2.89 0.33 4.44
N CYS A 20 -3.29 -0.21 3.29
CA CYS A 20 -3.73 0.55 2.14
C CYS A 20 -5.24 0.81 2.18
N CYS A 21 -5.69 2.02 1.84
CA CYS A 21 -7.13 2.31 1.76
C CYS A 21 -7.83 1.48 0.67
N SER A 22 -7.09 1.09 -0.38
CA SER A 22 -7.57 0.17 -1.41
C SER A 22 -7.64 -1.29 -0.94
N GLY A 23 -7.15 -1.61 0.26
CA GLY A 23 -7.08 -2.97 0.79
C GLY A 23 -6.11 -3.87 0.02
N SER A 24 -5.22 -3.30 -0.80
CA SER A 24 -4.27 -4.04 -1.62
C SER A 24 -2.92 -3.35 -1.69
N CYS A 25 -1.88 -4.14 -1.43
CA CYS A 25 -0.48 -3.76 -1.51
C CYS A 25 0.16 -4.53 -2.66
N VAL A 26 0.44 -3.86 -3.78
CA VAL A 26 0.87 -4.46 -5.05
C VAL A 26 2.32 -4.08 -5.40
N PRO A 27 3.06 -4.93 -6.12
CA PRO A 27 4.42 -4.61 -6.53
C PRO A 27 4.45 -3.44 -7.53
N HIS A 28 5.29 -2.43 -7.27
CA HIS A 28 5.42 -1.26 -8.13
C HIS A 28 6.03 -1.66 -9.50
N PRO A 29 5.52 -1.16 -10.63
CA PRO A 29 5.88 -1.66 -11.96
C PRO A 29 7.35 -1.44 -12.37
N ARG A 30 8.08 -0.53 -11.70
CA ARG A 30 9.49 -0.23 -11.99
C ARG A 30 10.45 -0.36 -10.80
N LEU A 31 9.93 -0.28 -9.58
CA LEU A 31 10.75 -0.19 -8.37
C LEU A 31 10.59 -1.49 -7.60
N ARG A 32 11.64 -1.98 -6.95
CA ARG A 32 11.59 -3.22 -6.13
C ARG A 32 10.95 -2.96 -4.75
N ILE A 33 9.76 -2.37 -4.76
CA ILE A 33 8.95 -2.01 -3.59
C ILE A 33 7.49 -2.40 -3.85
N PHE A 34 6.70 -2.47 -2.79
CA PHE A 34 5.25 -2.60 -2.87
C PHE A 34 4.60 -1.26 -2.56
N VAL A 35 3.53 -0.96 -3.28
CA VAL A 35 2.74 0.26 -3.13
C VAL A 35 1.25 -0.06 -3.05
N CYS A 36 0.48 0.81 -2.42
CA CYS A 36 -0.96 0.68 -2.39
C CYS A 36 -1.54 0.81 -3.80
N ALA A 37 -2.44 -0.13 -4.15
CA ALA A 37 -3.15 -0.15 -5.42
C ALA A 37 -4.06 1.06 -5.61
#